data_AF-A0A8T7EF32-F1
#
_entry.id   AF-A0A8T7EF32-F1
#
_cell.length_a   1.000
_cell.length_b   1.000
_cell.length_c   1.000
_cell.angle_alpha   90.00
_cell.angle_beta   90.00
_cell.angle_gamma   90.00
#
_symmetry.space_group_name_H-M   'P 1'
#
loop_
_entity.id
_entity.type
_entity.pdbx_description
1 polymer ?
#
loop_
_entity_poly.entity_id
_entity_poly.type
_entity_poly.pdbx_seq_one_letter_code
_entity_poly.pdbx_strand_id
1 'polypeptide(L)' 'MQKEALWQEIDALPEAQLKTLWDFVQFLHYMSGQKPESRKISQRIPGLDAGTTWVSDDFDAPLPDSFWLGDDGNHETIA' A
#
# COMPACT_ATOMS: atom_id res chain seq x y z
N MET A 1 38.94 11.70 -0.74
CA MET A 1 39.25 10.28 -1.03
C MET A 1 38.02 9.44 -1.41
N GLN A 2 36.92 9.44 -0.64
CA GLN A 2 35.75 8.61 -0.99
C GLN A 2 35.03 9.06 -2.26
N LYS A 3 34.93 10.38 -2.50
CA LYS A 3 34.26 10.92 -3.69
C LYS A 3 35.03 10.60 -4.97
N GLU A 4 36.36 10.69 -4.94
CA GLU A 4 37.18 10.35 -6.11
C GLU A 4 37.12 8.86 -6.46
N ALA A 5 37.12 7.97 -5.47
CA ALA A 5 36.97 6.52 -5.70
C ALA A 5 35.60 6.15 -6.31
N LEU A 6 34.55 6.85 -5.90
CA LEU A 6 33.19 6.65 -6.42
C LEU A 6 33.07 7.00 -7.91
N TRP A 7 33.76 8.06 -8.36
CA TRP A 7 33.74 8.46 -9.78
C TRP A 7 34.41 7.43 -10.68
N GLN A 8 35.52 6.82 -10.22
CA GLN A 8 36.19 5.77 -10.99
C GLN A 8 35.31 4.53 -11.15
N GLU A 9 34.54 4.17 -10.13
CA GLU A 9 33.61 3.04 -10.19
C GLU A 9 32.43 3.33 -11.12
N ILE A 10 31.90 4.56 -11.09
CA ILE A 10 30.82 5.03 -11.98
C ILE A 10 31.25 4.99 -13.44
N ASP A 11 32.47 5.42 -13.77
CA ASP A 11 32.98 5.40 -15.14
C ASP A 11 33.21 3.98 -15.68
N ALA A 12 33.43 3.00 -14.80
CA ALA A 12 33.64 1.60 -15.16
C ALA A 12 32.35 0.77 -15.28
N LEU A 13 31.19 1.35 -14.94
CA LEU A 13 29.92 0.64 -14.87
C LEU A 13 29.23 0.52 -16.25
N PRO A 14 28.62 -0.64 -16.57
CA PRO A 14 27.78 -0.81 -17.76
C PRO A 14 26.53 0.09 -17.71
N GLU A 15 26.02 0.47 -18.88
CA GLU A 15 24.87 1.39 -19.02
C GLU A 15 23.61 0.94 -18.25
N ALA A 16 23.33 -0.37 -18.23
CA ALA A 16 22.21 -0.92 -17.46
C ALA A 16 22.33 -0.63 -15.95
N GLN A 17 23.54 -0.67 -15.41
CA GLN A 17 23.80 -0.41 -13.99
C GLN A 17 23.81 1.09 -13.68
N LEU A 18 24.20 1.94 -14.63
CA LEU A 18 24.06 3.40 -14.50
C LEU A 18 22.61 3.81 -14.32
N LYS A 19 21.68 3.17 -15.04
CA LYS A 19 20.25 3.41 -14.84
C LYS A 19 19.81 3.02 -13.43
N THR A 20 20.21 1.85 -12.94
CA THR A 20 19.88 1.42 -11.57
C THR A 20 20.44 2.37 -10.52
N LEU A 21 21.66 2.86 -10.71
CA LEU A 21 22.27 3.85 -9.82
C LEU A 21 21.49 5.17 -9.84
N TRP A 22 21.06 5.62 -11.03
CA TRP A 22 20.22 6.80 -11.17
C TRP A 22 18.89 6.65 -10.43
N ASP A 23 18.18 5.54 -10.65
CA ASP A 23 16.93 5.21 -9.96
C ASP A 23 17.14 5.21 -8.43
N PHE A 24 18.28 4.70 -7.96
CA PHE A 24 18.64 4.68 -6.54
C PHE A 24 18.91 6.08 -5.97
N VAL A 25 19.61 6.96 -6.69
CA VAL A 25 19.82 8.35 -6.28
C VAL A 25 18.49 9.09 -6.18
N GLN A 26 17.59 8.88 -7.15
CA GLN A 26 16.22 9.43 -7.10
C GLN A 26 15.46 8.91 -5.88
N PHE A 27 15.58 7.62 -5.57
CA PHE A 27 15.00 7.03 -4.35
C PHE A 27 15.56 7.68 -3.07
N LEU A 28 16.87 7.91 -2.97
CA LEU A 28 17.47 8.58 -1.81
C LEU A 28 16.95 10.00 -1.63
N HIS A 29 16.79 10.76 -2.73
CA HIS A 29 16.19 12.09 -2.66
C HIS A 29 14.74 12.03 -2.17
N TYR A 30 13.93 11.12 -2.71
CA TYR A 30 12.57 10.88 -2.25
C TYR A 30 12.53 10.56 -0.75
N MET A 31 13.36 9.64 -0.28
CA MET A 31 13.43 9.23 1.13
C MET A 31 13.93 10.34 2.06
N SER A 32 14.85 11.21 1.61
CA SER A 32 15.29 12.37 2.39
C SER A 32 14.22 13.47 2.48
N GLY A 33 13.36 13.58 1.47
CA GLY A 33 12.24 14.52 1.40
C GLY A 33 11.02 14.02 2.18
N GLN A 34 10.92 12.71 2.43
CA GLN A 34 10.08 12.16 3.46
C GLN A 34 10.63 12.63 4.82
N LYS A 35 10.23 13.84 5.25
CA LYS A 35 10.10 14.06 6.70
C LYS A 35 9.35 12.84 7.19
N PRO A 36 9.81 12.12 8.23
CA PRO A 36 8.89 11.25 8.92
C PRO A 36 7.74 12.19 9.23
N GLU A 37 6.60 12.01 8.56
CA GLU A 37 5.33 12.49 9.07
C GLU A 37 5.49 12.18 10.54
N SER A 38 5.58 13.23 11.37
CA SER A 38 5.31 13.02 12.75
C SER A 38 3.87 12.57 12.68
N ARG A 39 3.67 11.26 12.48
CA ARG A 39 2.64 10.49 13.11
C ARG A 39 2.87 10.93 14.53
N LYS A 40 2.24 12.05 14.90
CA LYS A 40 1.68 12.24 16.22
C LYS A 40 0.98 10.92 16.34
N ILE A 41 1.64 9.97 16.99
CA ILE A 41 1.04 8.70 17.33
C ILE A 41 -0.06 9.19 18.22
N SER A 42 -1.23 9.45 17.61
CA SER A 42 -2.38 9.91 18.35
C SER A 42 -2.61 8.74 19.27
N GLN A 43 -2.34 8.97 20.55
CA GLN A 43 -2.50 7.95 21.55
C GLN A 43 -3.91 7.38 21.34
N ARG A 44 -4.04 6.06 21.23
CA ARG A 44 -5.36 5.46 21.06
C ARG A 44 -6.19 5.90 22.28
N ILE A 45 -7.26 6.65 22.03
CA ILE A 45 -8.21 7.06 23.06
C ILE A 45 -9.38 6.06 22.98
N PRO A 46 -9.58 5.21 23.99
CA PRO A 46 -10.73 4.30 24.02
C PRO A 46 -12.03 5.08 23.91
N GLY A 47 -12.93 4.66 23.01
CA GLY A 47 -14.21 5.32 22.81
C GLY A 47 -14.15 6.69 22.13
N LEU A 48 -13.00 7.08 21.54
CA LEU A 48 -12.97 8.20 20.61
C LEU A 48 -13.97 7.92 19.49
N ASP A 49 -14.93 8.83 19.30
CA ASP A 49 -16.00 8.72 18.31
C ASP A 49 -17.05 7.62 18.62
N ALA A 50 -17.17 7.17 19.87
CA ALA A 50 -18.25 6.27 20.26
C ALA A 50 -19.64 6.90 20.02
N GLY A 51 -20.50 6.20 19.28
CA GLY A 51 -21.86 6.66 18.96
C GLY A 51 -21.95 7.72 17.85
N THR A 52 -20.83 8.10 17.22
CA THR A 52 -20.84 9.04 16.09
C THR A 52 -20.98 8.35 14.74
N THR A 53 -20.77 7.03 14.71
CA THR A 53 -20.92 6.20 13.51
C THR A 53 -22.32 5.59 13.47
N TRP A 54 -23.01 5.76 12.36
CA TRP A 54 -24.26 5.05 12.09
C TRP A 54 -23.94 3.68 11.51
N VAL A 55 -24.55 2.65 12.06
CA VAL A 55 -24.50 1.27 11.57
C VAL A 55 -25.94 0.81 11.41
N SER A 56 -26.24 0.09 10.33
CA SER A 56 -27.55 -0.49 10.10
C SER A 56 -27.88 -1.52 11.18
N ASP A 57 -29.16 -1.64 11.56
CA ASP A 57 -29.62 -2.58 12.60
C ASP A 57 -29.36 -4.05 12.24
N ASP A 58 -29.17 -4.35 10.95
CA ASP A 58 -28.93 -5.68 10.40
C ASP A 58 -27.45 -5.97 10.06
N PHE A 59 -26.51 -5.11 10.48
CA PHE A 59 -25.09 -5.29 10.13
C PHE A 59 -24.50 -6.62 10.58
N ASP A 60 -24.88 -7.08 11.78
CA ASP A 60 -24.45 -8.37 12.33
C ASP A 60 -25.32 -9.56 11.84
N ALA A 61 -26.36 -9.29 11.04
CA ALA A 61 -27.20 -10.34 10.49
C ALA A 61 -26.42 -11.18 9.46
N PRO A 62 -26.62 -12.50 9.43
CA PRO A 62 -26.00 -13.34 8.41
C PRO A 62 -26.50 -12.91 7.02
N LEU A 63 -25.57 -12.80 6.08
CA LEU A 63 -25.92 -12.58 4.67
C LEU A 63 -26.69 -13.81 4.14
N PRO A 64 -27.69 -13.61 3.27
CA PRO A 64 -28.49 -14.71 2.73
C PRO A 64 -27.63 -15.65 1.88
N ASP A 65 -28.04 -16.92 1.77
CA ASP A 65 -27.29 -17.92 0.99
C ASP A 65 -27.10 -17.51 -0.47
N SER A 66 -28.05 -16.79 -1.08
CA SER A 66 -27.93 -16.26 -2.43
C SER A 66 -26.79 -15.25 -2.61
N PHE A 67 -26.37 -14.55 -1.54
CA PHE A 67 -25.19 -13.70 -1.57
C PHE A 67 -23.91 -14.54 -1.71
N TRP A 68 -23.87 -15.72 -1.08
CA TRP A 68 -22.70 -16.60 -1.07
C TRP A 68 -22.65 -17.58 -2.24
N LEU A 69 -23.81 -18.13 -2.60
CA LEU A 69 -23.96 -19.21 -3.58
C LEU A 69 -24.41 -18.71 -4.95
N GLY A 70 -24.93 -17.47 -5.03
CA GLY A 70 -25.64 -16.98 -6.21
C GLY A 70 -27.12 -17.38 -6.18
N ASP A 71 -27.91 -16.77 -7.05
CA ASP A 71 -29.30 -17.19 -7.26
C ASP A 71 -29.26 -18.40 -8.21
N ASP A 72 -29.38 -19.62 -7.66
CA ASP A 72 -29.43 -20.87 -8.43
C ASP A 72 -30.77 -20.99 -9.15
N GLY A 73 -30.99 -20.12 -10.15
CA GLY A 73 -32.29 -19.88 -10.76
C GLY A 73 -32.35 -19.97 -12.29
N ASN A 74 -31.25 -20.18 -13.03
CA ASN A 74 -31.32 -20.53 -14.46
C ASN A 74 -29.96 -21.00 -15.06
N HIS A 75 -29.60 -22.27 -14.88
CA HIS A 75 -28.68 -22.94 -15.82
C HIS A 75 -29.49 -23.97 -16.59
N GLU A 76 -29.71 -23.66 -17.86
CA GLU A 76 -30.48 -24.41 -18.85
C GLU A 76 -30.18 -25.92 -18.79
N THR A 77 -31.23 -26.72 -18.66
CA THR A 77 -31.19 -28.16 -18.95
C THR A 77 -30.88 -28.33 -20.43
N ILE A 78 -29.61 -28.60 -20.76
CA ILE A 78 -29.25 -29.12 -22.08
C ILE A 78 -29.49 -30.63 -22.03
N ALA A 79 -30.61 -31.06 -22.63
CA ALA A 79 -30.87 -32.45 -23.02
C ALA A 79 -31.40 -32.47 -24.45
#